data_AF-A0A2R6LZP9-F1
#
_entry.id   AF-A0A2R6LZP9-F1
#
_cell.length_a   1.000
_cell.length_b   1.000
_cell.length_c   1.000
_cell.angle_alpha   90.00
_cell.angle_beta   90.00
_cell.angle_gamma   90.00
#
_symmetry.space_group_name_H-M   'P 1'
#
loop_
_entity.id
_entity.type
_entity.pdbx_description
1 polymer ?
#
loop_
_entity_poly.entity_id
_entity_poly.type
_entity_poly.pdbx_seq_one_letter_code
_entity_poly.pdbx_strand_id
1 'polypeptide(L)'
;GPWGVEWEGNEPYNRQLDLYRGVSSCNSATCMTQTLSEENVRPDYIYLPKGKFTVRGMQYQRTSQLAMSMHLSPRYQTVFENDGVIIFEMVNAESADDESQGGDGESGS
;
A
#
# COMPACT_ATOMS: atom_id res chain seq x y z
N GLY A 1 -21.75 -10.00 3.14
CA GLY A 1 -20.43 -10.33 2.58
C GLY A 1 -19.77 -9.07 2.05
N PRO A 2 -18.67 -9.15 1.29
CA PRO A 2 -18.27 -8.07 0.39
C PRO A 2 -19.41 -7.88 -0.61
N TRP A 3 -20.38 -7.02 -0.29
CA TRP A 3 -21.65 -6.95 -1.00
C TRP A 3 -21.47 -6.29 -2.36
N GLY A 4 -22.10 -6.87 -3.40
CA GLY A 4 -22.13 -6.35 -4.76
C GLY A 4 -21.47 -7.22 -5.83
N VAL A 5 -20.83 -8.33 -5.45
CA VAL A 5 -20.20 -9.27 -6.39
C VAL A 5 -20.77 -10.67 -6.20
N GLU A 6 -21.28 -11.26 -7.28
CA GLU A 6 -21.56 -12.70 -7.36
C GLU A 6 -20.23 -13.39 -7.65
N TRP A 7 -19.71 -14.14 -6.68
CA TRP A 7 -18.48 -14.89 -6.86
C TRP A 7 -18.78 -16.20 -7.57
N GLU A 8 -18.07 -16.48 -8.67
CA GLU A 8 -18.08 -17.79 -9.28
C GLU A 8 -17.25 -18.75 -8.43
N GLY A 9 -17.92 -19.48 -7.53
CA GLY A 9 -17.29 -20.44 -6.62
C GLY A 9 -16.73 -19.83 -5.33
N ASN A 10 -16.12 -20.68 -4.51
CA ASN A 10 -15.64 -20.34 -3.17
C ASN A 10 -14.17 -19.89 -3.14
N GLU A 11 -13.32 -20.35 -4.06
CA GLU A 11 -11.89 -20.02 -4.09
C GLU A 11 -11.62 -18.52 -4.27
N PRO A 12 -12.25 -17.81 -5.23
CA PRO A 12 -12.01 -16.36 -5.38
C PRO A 12 -12.46 -15.57 -4.14
N TYR A 13 -13.56 -15.98 -3.52
CA TYR A 13 -14.06 -15.39 -2.29
C TYR A 13 -13.07 -15.58 -1.12
N ASN A 14 -12.55 -16.80 -0.94
CA ASN A 14 -11.61 -17.10 0.13
C ASN A 14 -10.31 -16.34 -0.06
N ARG A 15 -9.78 -16.31 -1.29
CA ARG A 15 -8.59 -15.50 -1.63
C ARG A 15 -8.79 -14.03 -1.27
N GLN A 16 -9.91 -13.43 -1.67
CA GLN A 16 -10.21 -12.03 -1.34
C GLN A 16 -10.32 -11.80 0.18
N LEU A 17 -10.90 -12.75 0.90
CA LEU A 17 -11.04 -12.67 2.35
C LEU A 17 -9.69 -12.73 3.07
N ASP A 18 -8.80 -13.60 2.63
CA ASP A 18 -7.47 -13.76 3.24
C ASP A 18 -6.59 -12.56 2.93
N LEU A 19 -6.58 -12.08 1.68
CA LEU A 19 -5.93 -10.82 1.31
C LEU A 19 -6.44 -9.66 2.18
N TYR A 20 -7.75 -9.52 2.30
CA TYR A 20 -8.38 -8.47 3.11
C TYR A 20 -7.92 -8.52 4.57
N ARG A 21 -7.88 -9.71 5.17
CA ARG A 21 -7.44 -9.90 6.56
C ARG A 21 -5.95 -9.57 6.72
N GLY A 22 -5.11 -10.06 5.82
CA GLY A 22 -3.66 -9.81 5.82
C GLY A 22 -3.36 -8.32 5.84
N VAL A 23 -3.82 -7.58 4.82
CA VAL A 23 -3.52 -6.15 4.69
C VAL A 23 -4.14 -5.31 5.81
N SER A 24 -5.33 -5.71 6.31
CA SER A 24 -5.99 -4.99 7.40
C SER A 24 -5.28 -5.14 8.74
N SER A 25 -4.53 -6.24 8.93
CA SER A 25 -3.81 -6.53 10.17
C SER A 25 -2.46 -5.82 10.30
N CYS A 26 -1.91 -5.31 9.19
CA CYS A 26 -0.60 -4.68 9.20
C CYS A 26 -0.56 -3.37 9.98
N ASN A 27 0.54 -3.17 10.72
CA ASN A 27 0.82 -1.95 11.49
C ASN A 27 2.12 -1.25 11.03
N SER A 28 2.73 -1.69 9.93
CA SER A 28 3.92 -1.08 9.35
C SER A 28 3.94 -1.17 7.82
N ALA A 29 4.68 -0.27 7.17
CA ALA A 29 4.94 -0.30 5.73
C ALA A 29 5.64 -1.59 5.29
N THR A 30 6.54 -2.14 6.09
CA THR A 30 7.20 -3.43 5.82
C THR A 30 6.20 -4.57 5.79
N CYS A 31 5.31 -4.66 6.79
CA CYS A 31 4.24 -5.65 6.82
C CYS A 31 3.36 -5.52 5.58
N MET A 32 2.88 -4.31 5.27
CA MET A 32 2.02 -4.05 4.12
C MET A 32 2.68 -4.52 2.83
N THR A 33 3.95 -4.16 2.65
CA THR A 33 4.75 -4.52 1.48
C THR A 33 4.92 -6.03 1.34
N GLN A 34 5.24 -6.71 2.45
CA GLN A 34 5.45 -8.14 2.47
C GLN A 34 4.15 -8.89 2.16
N THR A 35 3.03 -8.53 2.80
CA THR A 35 1.73 -9.14 2.54
C THR A 35 1.28 -8.94 1.10
N LEU A 36 1.43 -7.74 0.53
CA LEU A 36 1.10 -7.50 -0.89
C LEU A 36 1.95 -8.37 -1.82
N SER A 37 3.24 -8.55 -1.51
CA SER A 37 4.14 -9.41 -2.27
C SER A 37 3.77 -10.89 -2.16
N GLU A 38 3.46 -11.37 -0.96
CA GLU A 38 3.07 -12.77 -0.70
C GLU A 38 1.76 -13.14 -1.41
N GLU A 39 0.81 -12.20 -1.47
CA GLU A 39 -0.48 -12.37 -2.16
C GLU A 39 -0.41 -12.09 -3.68
N ASN A 40 0.78 -11.73 -4.18
CA ASN A 40 1.05 -11.35 -5.57
C ASN A 40 0.11 -10.23 -6.07
N VAL A 41 -0.08 -9.19 -5.25
CA VAL A 41 -0.90 -8.02 -5.55
C VAL A 41 0.00 -6.79 -5.71
N ARG A 42 -0.20 -6.05 -6.80
CA ARG A 42 0.56 -4.83 -7.13
C ARG A 42 -0.42 -3.66 -7.33
N PRO A 43 -0.88 -3.01 -6.25
CA PRO A 43 -1.77 -1.86 -6.39
C PRO A 43 -0.97 -0.64 -6.84
N ASP A 44 -1.57 0.19 -7.70
CA ASP A 44 -1.03 1.52 -8.00
C ASP A 44 -1.23 2.46 -6.81
N TYR A 45 -2.36 2.31 -6.11
CA TYR A 45 -2.74 3.16 -4.99
C TYR A 45 -3.21 2.35 -3.77
N ILE A 46 -2.88 2.85 -2.59
CA ILE A 46 -3.39 2.37 -1.30
C ILE A 46 -4.25 3.43 -0.65
N TYR A 47 -5.51 3.08 -0.41
CA TYR A 47 -6.44 3.87 0.40
C TYR A 47 -6.27 3.52 1.88
N LEU A 48 -5.79 4.46 2.69
CA LEU A 48 -5.57 4.29 4.12
C LEU A 48 -6.53 5.16 4.95
N PRO A 49 -7.63 4.61 5.50
CA PRO A 49 -8.51 5.36 6.37
C PRO A 49 -7.81 5.75 7.68
N LYS A 50 -8.05 6.99 8.13
CA LYS A 50 -7.60 7.53 9.41
C LYS A 50 -8.67 7.35 10.50
N GLY A 51 -8.22 7.27 11.74
CA GLY A 51 -9.11 7.18 12.89
C GLY A 51 -9.89 5.87 12.96
N LYS A 52 -11.20 5.98 13.22
CA LYS A 52 -12.10 4.82 13.38
C LYS A 52 -12.75 4.48 12.05
N PHE A 53 -12.68 3.23 11.65
CA PHE A 53 -13.32 2.70 10.45
C PHE A 53 -14.05 1.40 10.78
N THR A 54 -15.08 1.07 10.00
CA THR A 54 -15.89 -0.13 10.23
C THR A 54 -15.58 -1.17 9.17
N VAL A 55 -15.30 -2.38 9.63
CA VAL A 55 -15.05 -3.56 8.80
C VAL A 55 -16.07 -4.61 9.19
N ARG A 56 -17.00 -4.94 8.28
CA ARG A 56 -18.05 -5.94 8.55
C ARG A 56 -18.80 -5.72 9.88
N GLY A 57 -19.10 -4.46 10.21
CA GLY A 57 -19.79 -4.07 11.45
C GLY A 57 -18.90 -3.99 12.69
N MET A 58 -17.66 -4.47 12.61
CA MET A 58 -16.67 -4.34 13.68
C MET A 58 -15.92 -3.02 13.55
N GLN A 59 -15.84 -2.24 14.63
CA GLN A 59 -15.10 -0.98 14.64
C GLN A 59 -13.61 -1.27 14.84
N TYR A 60 -12.80 -0.73 13.94
CA TYR A 60 -11.36 -0.74 14.01
C TYR A 60 -10.87 0.69 14.21
N GLN A 61 -9.80 0.84 14.97
CA GLN A 61 -9.08 2.09 15.08
C GLN A 61 -7.68 1.86 14.52
N ARG A 62 -7.33 2.58 13.45
CA ARG A 62 -5.98 2.45 12.90
C ARG A 62 -5.01 3.19 13.80
N THR A 63 -3.89 2.55 14.08
CA THR A 63 -2.80 3.20 14.80
C THR A 63 -2.15 4.23 13.88
N SER A 64 -1.73 5.36 14.45
CA SER A 64 -0.90 6.35 13.75
C SER A 64 0.44 5.77 13.27
N GLN A 65 0.83 4.59 13.78
CA GLN A 65 2.07 3.91 13.46
C GLN A 65 2.16 3.44 12.01
N LEU A 66 1.09 2.83 11.45
CA LEU A 66 1.10 2.41 10.05
C LEU A 66 1.26 3.61 9.13
N ALA A 67 0.41 4.64 9.30
CA ALA A 67 0.47 5.86 8.50
C ALA A 67 1.87 6.49 8.54
N MET A 68 2.42 6.66 9.75
CA MET A 68 3.76 7.19 9.94
C MET A 68 4.83 6.35 9.23
N SER A 69 4.78 5.03 9.36
CA SER A 69 5.75 4.14 8.70
C SER A 69 5.65 4.18 7.17
N MET A 70 4.45 4.39 6.62
CA MET A 70 4.24 4.52 5.17
C MET A 70 4.79 5.85 4.67
N HIS A 71 4.56 6.97 5.38
CA HIS A 71 5.15 8.26 5.03
C HIS A 71 6.69 8.25 5.02
N LEU A 72 7.31 7.45 5.90
CA LEU A 72 8.77 7.34 5.98
C LEU A 72 9.37 6.36 4.96
N SER A 73 8.53 5.58 4.28
CA SER A 73 8.99 4.57 3.34
C SER A 73 9.16 5.17 1.95
N PRO A 74 10.30 4.94 1.28
CA PRO A 74 10.50 5.42 -0.09
C PRO A 74 9.61 4.68 -1.10
N ARG A 75 8.83 3.67 -0.69
CA ARG A 75 7.93 2.90 -1.57
C ARG A 75 6.51 3.47 -1.67
N TYR A 76 6.14 4.37 -0.76
CA TYR A 76 4.78 4.89 -0.64
C TYR A 76 4.82 6.41 -0.69
N GLN A 77 4.40 6.99 -1.81
CA GLN A 77 4.31 8.44 -1.97
C GLN A 77 2.90 8.91 -1.61
N THR A 78 2.78 9.87 -0.69
CA THR A 78 1.48 10.47 -0.40
C THR A 78 1.05 11.39 -1.54
N VAL A 79 -0.08 11.06 -2.18
CA VAL A 79 -0.65 11.86 -3.28
C VAL A 79 -1.91 12.62 -2.88
N PHE A 80 -2.57 12.20 -1.80
CA PHE A 80 -3.70 12.91 -1.22
C PHE A 80 -3.83 12.63 0.26
N GLU A 81 -4.16 13.65 1.05
CA GLU A 81 -4.49 13.50 2.46
C GLU A 81 -5.55 14.52 2.89
N ASN A 82 -6.57 14.06 3.60
CA ASN A 82 -7.55 14.88 4.33
C ASN A 82 -7.78 14.28 5.72
N ASP A 83 -8.66 14.84 6.55
CA ASP A 83 -8.87 14.36 7.93
C ASP A 83 -9.29 12.88 8.05
N GLY A 84 -9.89 12.29 7.02
CA GLY A 84 -10.42 10.93 7.03
C GLY A 84 -9.57 9.88 6.34
N VAL A 85 -8.67 10.26 5.43
CA VAL A 85 -7.92 9.31 4.60
C VAL A 85 -6.56 9.85 4.17
N ILE A 86 -5.62 8.93 3.97
CA ILE A 86 -4.39 9.13 3.19
C ILE A 86 -4.44 8.20 1.97
N ILE A 87 -4.11 8.71 0.79
CA ILE A 87 -3.90 7.92 -0.41
C ILE A 87 -2.41 7.91 -0.72
N PHE A 88 -1.84 6.71 -0.77
CA PHE A 88 -0.45 6.50 -1.18
C PHE A 88 -0.41 5.94 -2.59
N GLU A 89 0.40 6.53 -3.46
CA GLU A 89 0.86 5.91 -4.70
C GLU A 89 2.04 4.98 -4.39
N MET A 90 2.06 3.80 -4.99
CA MET A 90 3.19 2.89 -4.90
C MET A 90 4.23 3.28 -5.94
N VAL A 91 5.41 3.69 -5.48
CA VAL A 91 6.53 3.94 -6.38
C VAL A 91 7.31 2.66 -6.60
N ASN A 92 7.39 2.22 -7.85
CA ASN A 92 8.28 1.14 -8.24
C ASN A 92 9.70 1.70 -8.24
N ALA A 93 10.62 1.02 -7.56
CA ALA A 93 12.04 1.40 -7.52
C ALA A 93 12.73 1.32 -8.90
N GLU A 94 12.02 0.91 -9.95
CA GLU A 94 12.55 0.80 -11.31
C GLU A 94 12.71 2.15 -12.02
N SER A 95 12.15 3.24 -11.48
CA SER A 95 12.18 4.57 -12.11
C SER A 95 13.30 5.50 -11.63
N ALA A 96 14.12 5.08 -10.65
CA ALA A 96 15.13 5.95 -10.03
C ALA A 96 16.55 5.81 -10.63
N ASP A 97 16.77 4.85 -11.53
CA ASP A 97 18.11 4.55 -12.07
C ASP A 97 18.40 5.21 -13.45
N ASP A 98 17.45 5.94 -14.06
CA ASP A 98 17.62 6.48 -15.42
C ASP A 98 18.18 7.93 -15.49
N GLU A 99 18.35 8.64 -14.35
CA GLU A 99 18.81 10.05 -14.33
C GLU A 99 20.18 10.27 -13.64
N SER A 100 21.10 9.31 -13.69
CA SER A 100 22.44 9.46 -13.07
C SER A 100 23.65 9.21 -13.97
N GLN A 101 23.49 9.09 -15.29
CA GLN A 101 24.63 8.94 -16.22
C GLN A 101 24.62 10.00 -17.33
N GLY A 102 25.04 11.21 -16.98
CA GLY A 102 25.44 12.26 -17.90
C GLY A 102 26.64 13.01 -17.33
N GLY A 103 27.77 12.31 -17.24
CA GLY A 103 28.99 12.78 -16.57
C GLY A 103 29.63 13.99 -17.23
N ASP A 104 29.94 14.99 -16.40
CA ASP A 104 30.88 16.06 -16.67
C ASP A 104 32.33 15.54 -16.70
N GLY A 105 33.03 15.84 -17.80
CA GLY A 105 34.41 16.35 -17.82
C GLY A 105 35.59 15.41 -17.51
N GLU A 106 36.42 15.16 -18.52
CA GLU A 106 37.86 14.94 -18.31
C GLU A 106 38.69 15.77 -19.31
N SER A 107 39.62 16.55 -18.78
CA SER A 107 40.55 17.45 -19.47
C SER A 107 41.98 16.92 -19.36
N GLY A 108 42.78 17.05 -20.44
CA GLY A 108 44.25 16.90 -20.44
C GLY A 108 44.74 15.49 -20.78
N SER A 109 45.77 15.28 -21.62
CA SER A 109 46.90 16.12 -22.04
C SER A 109 47.28 15.89 -23.50
#